data_AF-A0A972LJT6-F1
#
_entry.id   AF-A0A972LJT6-F1
#
_cell.length_a   1.000
_cell.length_b   1.000
_cell.length_c   1.000
_cell.angle_alpha   90.00
_cell.angle_beta   90.00
_cell.angle_gamma   90.00
#
_symmetry.space_group_name_H-M   'P 1'
#
loop_
_entity.id
_entity.type
_entity.pdbx_description
1 polymer ?
#
loop_
_entity_poly.entity_id
_entity_poly.type
_entity_poly.pdbx_seq_one_letter_code
_entity_poly.pdbx_strand_id
1 'polypeptide(L)' 'MRVFELSKEIGISSKELIEVLKQMDIEVKSHMSTLTEDDVQAVMKRKDLPKAKTPAKKGKSKKKVEAPPPEPP' A
#
# COMPACT_ATOMS: atom_id res chain seq x y z
N MET A 1 1.74 -2.08 -5.43
CA MET A 1 1.62 -2.48 -4.00
C MET A 1 0.83 -3.78 -3.97
N ARG A 2 1.08 -4.73 -3.07
CA ARG A 2 0.27 -5.97 -2.99
C ARG A 2 -0.89 -5.83 -2.01
N VAL A 3 -1.91 -6.68 -2.15
CA VAL A 3 -3.08 -6.71 -1.25
C VAL A 3 -2.65 -6.81 0.22
N PHE A 4 -1.72 -7.71 0.56
CA PHE A 4 -1.24 -7.83 1.95
C PHE A 4 -0.58 -6.56 2.49
N GLU A 5 0.21 -5.88 1.67
CA GLU A 5 0.88 -4.65 2.06
C GLU A 5 -0.14 -3.55 2.33
N LEU A 6 -1.11 -3.39 1.45
CA LEU A 6 -2.18 -2.40 1.60
C LEU A 6 -3.04 -2.70 2.84
N SER A 7 -3.37 -3.96 3.08
CA SER A 7 -4.13 -4.35 4.26
C SER A 7 -3.39 -4.04 5.56
N LYS A 8 -2.06 -4.27 5.60
CA LYS A 8 -1.22 -3.91 6.75
C LYS A 8 -1.06 -2.40 6.93
N GLU A 9 -0.98 -1.65 5.84
CA GLU A 9 -0.83 -0.19 5.88
C GLU A 9 -2.10 0.50 6.42
N ILE A 10 -3.27 0.01 6.01
CA ILE A 10 -4.58 0.51 6.44
C ILE A 10 -5.00 -0.12 7.79
N GLY A 11 -4.35 -1.19 8.23
CA GLY A 11 -4.64 -1.86 9.50
C GLY A 11 -5.89 -2.74 9.46
N ILE A 12 -6.22 -3.29 8.30
CA ILE A 12 -7.33 -4.23 8.09
C ILE A 12 -6.83 -5.63 7.76
N SER A 13 -7.71 -6.61 7.89
CA SER A 13 -7.39 -7.97 7.48
C SER A 13 -7.40 -8.11 5.96
N SER A 14 -6.46 -8.91 5.48
CA SER A 14 -6.39 -9.49 4.14
C SER A 14 -7.72 -9.82 3.50
N LYS A 15 -8.57 -10.51 4.28
CA LYS A 15 -9.86 -11.02 3.87
C LYS A 15 -10.85 -9.88 3.63
N GLU A 16 -10.91 -8.91 4.53
CA GLU A 16 -11.75 -7.72 4.37
C GLU A 16 -11.33 -6.87 3.18
N LEU A 17 -10.01 -6.68 2.98
CA LEU A 17 -9.53 -5.94 1.81
C LEU A 17 -9.93 -6.63 0.51
N ILE A 18 -9.83 -7.96 0.44
CA ILE A 18 -10.25 -8.74 -0.73
C ILE A 18 -11.75 -8.58 -0.99
N GLU A 19 -12.59 -8.59 0.05
CA GLU A 19 -14.03 -8.34 -0.10
C GLU A 19 -14.31 -6.93 -0.62
N VAL A 20 -13.62 -5.91 -0.09
CA VAL A 20 -13.77 -4.52 -0.55
C VAL A 20 -13.37 -4.37 -2.02
N LEU A 21 -12.26 -5.00 -2.42
CA LEU A 21 -11.79 -5.02 -3.81
C LEU A 21 -12.81 -5.72 -4.73
N LYS A 22 -13.32 -6.88 -4.30
CA LYS A 22 -14.32 -7.63 -5.05
C LYS A 22 -15.64 -6.87 -5.23
N GLN A 23 -16.03 -6.07 -4.23
CA GLN A 23 -17.18 -5.15 -4.31
C GLN A 23 -16.95 -3.98 -5.29
N MET A 24 -15.70 -3.68 -5.65
CA MET A 24 -15.34 -2.66 -6.64
C MET A 24 -15.10 -3.25 -8.04
N ASP A 25 -15.49 -4.52 -8.27
CA ASP A 25 -15.23 -5.26 -9.51
C ASP A 25 -13.73 -5.51 -9.77
N ILE A 26 -12.89 -5.43 -8.73
CA ILE A 26 -11.46 -5.70 -8.82
C ILE A 26 -11.21 -7.16 -8.46
N GLU A 27 -10.89 -7.98 -9.46
CA GLU A 27 -10.57 -9.39 -9.27
C GLU A 27 -9.15 -9.56 -8.71
N VAL A 28 -9.04 -9.97 -7.44
CA VAL A 28 -7.78 -10.37 -6.82
C VAL A 28 -7.71 -11.87 -6.62
N LYS A 29 -6.70 -12.49 -7.23
CA LYS A 29 -6.50 -13.94 -7.27
C LYS A 29 -5.88 -14.52 -6.00
N SER A 30 -5.15 -13.70 -5.25
CA SER A 30 -4.52 -14.12 -4.00
C SER A 30 -4.11 -12.91 -3.16
N HIS A 31 -3.69 -13.16 -1.93
CA HIS A 31 -3.18 -12.13 -1.02
C HIS A 31 -1.89 -11.44 -1.52
N MET A 32 -1.22 -12.08 -2.48
CA MET A 32 -0.04 -11.57 -3.19
C MET A 32 -0.40 -10.87 -4.51
N SER A 33 -1.68 -10.73 -4.84
CA SER A 33 -2.10 -9.99 -6.03
C SER A 33 -1.58 -8.56 -5.97
N THR A 34 -1.02 -8.12 -7.09
CA THR A 34 -0.53 -6.77 -7.29
C THR A 34 -1.71 -5.85 -7.56
N LEU A 35 -1.82 -4.79 -6.77
CA LEU A 35 -2.77 -3.71 -6.97
C LEU A 35 -2.10 -2.59 -7.76
N THR A 36 -2.85 -2.06 -8.73
CA THR A 36 -2.47 -0.85 -9.45
C THR A 36 -2.67 0.38 -8.56
N GLU A 37 -2.05 1.50 -8.93
CA GLU A 37 -2.26 2.76 -8.21
C GLU A 37 -3.73 3.16 -8.17
N ASP A 38 -4.50 2.86 -9.22
CA ASP A 38 -5.93 3.12 -9.29
C ASP A 38 -6.72 2.30 -8.26
N ASP A 39 -6.46 0.99 -8.18
CA ASP A 39 -7.08 0.11 -7.19
C ASP A 39 -6.77 0.57 -5.76
N VAL A 40 -5.51 0.93 -5.49
CA VAL A 40 -5.06 1.42 -4.17
C VAL A 40 -5.78 2.72 -3.83
N GLN A 41 -5.92 3.65 -4.79
CA GLN A 41 -6.65 4.90 -4.56
C GLN A 41 -8.14 4.66 -4.32
N ALA A 42 -8.77 3.76 -5.07
CA ALA A 42 -10.17 3.40 -4.88
C ALA A 42 -10.42 2.85 -3.47
N VAL A 43 -9.57 1.94 -3.01
CA VAL A 43 -9.57 1.40 -1.65
C VAL A 43 -9.34 2.52 -0.62
N MET A 44 -8.31 3.35 -0.77
CA MET A 44 -8.00 4.44 0.17
C MET A 44 -9.10 5.52 0.24
N LYS A 45 -9.94 5.62 -0.79
CA LYS A 45 -11.05 6.58 -0.85
C LYS A 45 -12.32 6.05 -0.19
N ARG A 46 -12.42 4.74 0.08
CA ARG A 46 -13.51 4.14 0.86
C ARG A 46 -13.53 4.74 2.27
N LYS A 47 -14.74 5.03 2.76
CA LYS A 47 -14.97 5.64 4.08
C LYS A 47 -15.10 4.59 5.18
N ASP A 48 -15.45 3.36 4.80
CA ASP A 48 -15.60 2.19 5.66
C ASP A 48 -14.29 1.57 6.11
N LEU A 49 -13.18 1.91 5.46
CA LEU A 49 -11.87 1.41 5.86
C LEU A 49 -11.27 2.33 6.93
N PRO A 50 -10.81 1.79 8.07
CA PRO A 50 -10.08 2.58 9.05
C PRO A 50 -8.83 3.12 8.36
N LYS A 51 -8.78 4.42 8.09
CA LYS A 51 -7.55 5.07 7.65
C LYS A 51 -6.56 5.03 8.81
N ALA A 52 -5.87 3.90 9.00
CA ALA A 52 -4.67 3.88 9.81
C ALA A 52 -3.73 4.91 9.18
N LYS A 53 -3.53 5.99 9.93
CA LYS A 53 -2.78 7.19 9.55
C LYS A 53 -1.54 6.82 8.73
N THR A 54 -1.47 7.26 7.48
CA THR A 54 -0.19 7.53 6.83
C THR A 54 -0.30 8.81 5.99
N PRO A 55 0.64 9.76 6.16
CA PRO A 55 0.54 11.10 5.61
C PRO A 55 0.54 11.08 4.09
N ALA A 56 -0.37 11.84 3.51
CA ALA A 56 -0.21 12.35 2.17
C ALA A 56 1.08 13.20 2.13
N LYS A 57 2.18 12.62 1.64
CA LYS A 57 3.20 13.43 0.97
C LYS A 57 3.85 12.67 -0.17
N LYS A 58 3.23 12.87 -1.34
CA LYS A 58 3.87 12.80 -2.65
C LYS A 58 5.07 13.77 -2.61
N GLY A 59 6.26 13.22 -2.45
CA GLY A 59 7.54 13.93 -2.31
C GLY A 59 8.61 13.26 -3.16
N LYS A 60 8.48 13.46 -4.47
CA LYS A 60 9.47 13.26 -5.54
C LYS A 60 10.90 13.62 -5.08
N SER A 61 11.87 12.70 -5.18
CA SER A 61 13.19 12.92 -5.80
C SER A 61 14.09 11.69 -5.74
N LYS A 62 14.37 11.15 -6.93
CA LYS A 62 15.62 10.46 -7.29
C LYS A 62 16.82 11.32 -6.85
N LYS A 63 17.90 10.73 -6.32
CA LYS A 63 19.27 10.76 -6.90
C LYS A 63 20.31 10.10 -5.96
N LYS A 64 20.79 8.94 -6.41
CA LYS A 64 22.16 8.41 -6.37
C LYS A 64 23.23 9.27 -5.65
N VAL A 65 23.90 8.68 -4.64
CA VAL A 65 25.38 8.61 -4.41
C VAL A 65 25.58 7.41 -3.45
N GLU A 66 26.11 6.22 -3.81
CA GLU A 66 27.48 5.83 -4.17
C GLU A 66 28.51 5.91 -3.00
N ALA A 67 28.74 4.76 -2.32
CA ALA A 67 29.99 4.27 -1.66
C ALA A 67 30.63 5.06 -0.45
N PRO A 68 31.65 4.53 0.28
CA PRO A 68 31.56 3.93 1.63
C PRO A 68 32.38 4.69 2.75
N PRO A 69 32.93 4.02 3.81
CA PRO A 69 32.72 4.19 5.28
C PRO A 69 33.55 5.33 5.97
N PRO A 70 33.43 5.56 7.30
CA PRO A 70 34.41 5.00 8.26
C PRO A 70 33.89 4.66 9.70
N GLU A 71 34.60 3.76 10.39
CA GLU A 71 34.70 3.60 11.88
C GLU A 71 35.16 4.95 12.54
N PRO A 72 35.10 5.27 13.87
CA PRO A 72 35.30 4.43 15.09
C PRO A 72 34.38 4.92 16.28
N PRO A 73 34.71 4.98 17.62
CA PRO A 73 35.99 5.03 18.36
C PRO A 73 36.51 3.69 18.92
#